data_AF-A0A081P6I3-F1
#
_entry.id   AF-A0A081P6I3-F1
#
_cell.length_a   1.000
_cell.length_b   1.000
_cell.length_c   1.000
_cell.angle_alpha   90.00
_cell.angle_beta   90.00
_cell.angle_gamma   90.00
#
_symmetry.space_group_name_H-M   'P 1'
#
loop_
_entity.id
_entity.type
_entity.pdbx_description
1 polymer ?
#
loop_
_entity_poly.entity_id
_entity_poly.type
_entity_poly.pdbx_seq_one_letter_code
_entity_poly.pdbx_strand_id
1 'polypeptide(L)'
;MKKFVMGAIVGASLSLGASVLASNSLEVSFFTVKYIFNSAEKQLPEEYTSLNYNGHAYVPIRFIAENSSMNIGYDSVEKRVIINYGVNGQEPAPIPSEYLVNDVTSAALPYITNNHMAYGNIKVTKEGINSRGSFQIKNDIPQNDLGGTLRLFDEKANLIGQLPINHTFDTGISTYENTIEGDATNFKYATLTFGKVEGALYHPLLISREQKEQDSIIHLKSKMITEDQLSKLGDKKIDVSNIASYMKLSNSQVLQLVNTIISG
;
A
#
# COMPACT_ATOMS: atom_id res chain seq x y z
N MET A 1 51.71 -13.29 32.70
CA MET A 1 51.11 -12.08 32.06
C MET A 1 51.49 -11.93 30.57
N LYS A 2 52.77 -12.07 30.16
CA LYS A 2 53.19 -11.88 28.75
C LYS A 2 52.46 -12.76 27.71
N LYS A 3 52.12 -14.00 28.04
CA LYS A 3 51.45 -14.94 27.12
C LYS A 3 49.97 -14.59 26.88
N PHE A 4 49.32 -13.93 27.84
CA PHE A 4 47.92 -13.52 27.74
C PHE A 4 47.78 -12.26 26.88
N VAL A 5 48.72 -11.32 27.04
CA VAL A 5 48.81 -10.11 26.20
C VAL A 5 49.03 -10.47 24.73
N MET A 6 49.87 -11.47 24.44
CA MET A 6 50.09 -11.93 23.07
C MET A 6 48.81 -12.51 22.44
N GLY A 7 48.05 -13.31 23.19
CA GLY A 7 46.77 -13.87 22.72
C GLY A 7 45.71 -12.79 22.47
N ALA A 8 45.64 -11.78 23.33
CA ALA A 8 44.72 -10.65 23.16
C ALA A 8 45.06 -9.80 21.92
N ILE A 9 46.36 -9.57 21.64
CA ILE A 9 46.80 -8.82 20.46
C ILE A 9 46.47 -9.59 19.17
N VAL A 10 46.71 -10.89 19.15
CA VAL A 10 46.40 -11.74 17.97
C VAL A 10 44.88 -11.84 17.76
N GLY A 11 44.10 -11.99 18.84
CA GLY A 11 42.64 -12.00 18.77
C GLY A 11 42.06 -10.69 18.26
N ALA A 12 42.59 -9.54 18.72
CA ALA A 12 42.19 -8.23 18.22
C ALA A 12 42.57 -8.04 16.74
N SER A 13 43.74 -8.53 16.33
CA SER A 13 44.21 -8.44 14.94
C SER A 13 43.35 -9.27 13.98
N LEU A 14 42.90 -10.45 14.40
CA LEU A 14 42.02 -11.32 13.59
C LEU A 14 40.57 -10.82 13.55
N SER A 15 40.10 -10.17 14.63
CA SER A 15 38.73 -9.64 14.71
C SER A 15 38.50 -8.40 13.82
N LEU A 16 39.59 -7.73 13.41
CA LEU A 16 39.52 -6.59 12.48
C LEU A 16 39.36 -7.00 11.01
N GLY A 17 39.49 -8.29 10.68
CA GLY A 17 39.45 -8.80 9.30
C GLY A 17 38.06 -9.19 8.76
N ALA A 18 37.00 -9.11 9.57
CA ALA A 18 35.70 -9.72 9.24
C ALA A 18 34.65 -8.77 8.62
N SER A 19 34.97 -7.52 8.30
CA SER A 19 33.97 -6.55 7.79
C SER A 19 34.32 -5.94 6.42
N VAL A 20 34.81 -6.76 5.49
CA VAL A 20 34.75 -6.43 4.04
C VAL A 20 33.60 -7.21 3.42
N LEU A 21 32.40 -7.03 3.98
CA LEU A 21 31.20 -7.22 3.19
C LEU A 21 31.10 -5.97 2.32
N ALA A 22 31.30 -6.13 1.02
CA ALA A 22 31.01 -5.10 0.02
C ALA A 22 29.51 -4.75 0.10
N SER A 23 29.15 -3.90 1.06
CA SER A 23 27.97 -3.07 0.95
C SER A 23 28.31 -2.06 -0.14
N ASN A 24 27.94 -2.38 -1.38
CA ASN A 24 27.81 -1.34 -2.40
C ASN A 24 26.61 -0.49 -1.99
N SER A 25 26.79 0.37 -0.98
CA SER A 25 25.80 1.36 -0.61
C SER A 25 25.75 2.38 -1.74
N LEU A 26 24.62 2.45 -2.43
CA LEU A 26 24.38 3.45 -3.45
C LEU A 26 24.14 4.79 -2.74
N GLU A 27 25.11 5.69 -2.80
CA GLU A 27 24.95 7.05 -2.28
C GLU A 27 24.22 7.89 -3.33
N VAL A 28 22.94 8.16 -3.08
CA VAL A 28 22.11 9.04 -3.89
C VAL A 28 21.69 10.25 -3.08
N SER A 29 21.57 11.39 -3.74
CA SER A 29 21.05 12.62 -3.11
C SER A 29 19.79 13.08 -3.82
N PHE A 30 18.84 13.59 -3.05
CA PHE A 30 17.67 14.29 -3.60
C PHE A 30 18.05 15.71 -3.96
N PHE A 31 17.51 16.21 -5.06
CA PHE A 31 17.74 17.57 -5.50
C PHE A 31 16.50 18.12 -6.19
N THR A 32 16.29 19.43 -6.07
CA THR A 32 15.16 20.11 -6.71
C THR A 32 15.48 20.38 -8.17
N VAL A 33 14.61 19.91 -9.06
CA VAL A 33 14.75 20.05 -10.52
C VAL A 33 13.49 20.70 -11.08
N LYS A 34 13.68 21.65 -12.00
CA LYS A 34 12.59 22.18 -12.81
C LYS A 34 12.54 21.46 -14.15
N TYR A 35 11.34 21.03 -14.55
CA TYR A 35 11.14 20.33 -15.82
C TYR A 35 10.40 21.22 -16.79
N ILE A 36 10.92 21.35 -18.01
CA ILE A 36 10.30 22.16 -19.06
C ILE A 36 10.08 21.25 -20.27
N PHE A 37 8.81 21.02 -20.62
CA PHE A 37 8.40 20.28 -21.81
C PHE A 37 7.66 21.22 -22.75
N ASN A 38 8.13 21.37 -23.99
CA ASN A 38 7.54 22.28 -24.98
C ASN A 38 7.28 23.70 -24.42
N SER A 39 8.28 24.26 -23.73
CA SER A 39 8.23 25.58 -23.07
C SER A 39 7.22 25.71 -21.92
N ALA A 40 6.60 24.62 -21.49
CA ALA A 40 5.73 24.58 -20.32
C ALA A 40 6.47 23.94 -19.14
N GLU A 41 6.46 24.62 -17.99
CA GLU A 41 6.97 24.04 -16.74
C GLU A 41 6.02 22.93 -16.27
N LYS A 42 6.59 21.78 -15.89
CA LYS A 42 5.86 20.62 -15.37
C LYS A 42 6.40 20.27 -13.99
N GLN A 43 5.49 20.07 -13.05
CA GLN A 43 5.84 19.58 -11.73
C GLN A 43 5.94 18.05 -11.77
N LEU A 44 6.95 17.52 -11.11
CA LEU A 44 7.05 16.09 -10.88
C LEU A 44 5.96 15.70 -9.87
N PRO A 45 5.11 14.71 -10.17
CA PRO A 45 4.14 14.20 -9.20
C PRO A 45 4.81 13.75 -7.89
N GLU A 46 4.10 13.88 -6.76
CA GLU A 46 4.66 13.63 -5.41
C GLU A 46 5.13 12.18 -5.21
N GLU A 47 4.57 11.23 -5.95
CA GLU A 47 4.96 9.82 -5.93
C GLU A 47 6.34 9.56 -6.56
N TYR A 48 6.90 10.54 -7.25
CA TYR A 48 8.16 10.44 -7.99
C TYR A 48 9.21 11.36 -7.39
N THR A 49 10.47 10.96 -7.58
CA THR A 49 11.61 11.75 -7.10
C THR A 49 12.72 11.79 -8.13
N SER A 50 13.48 12.88 -8.08
CA SER A 50 14.68 13.07 -8.92
C SER A 50 15.90 12.75 -8.07
N LEU A 51 16.74 11.87 -8.57
CA LEU A 51 17.93 11.44 -7.85
C LEU A 51 19.17 11.99 -8.54
N ASN A 52 20.09 12.54 -7.77
CA ASN A 52 21.45 12.77 -8.22
C ASN A 52 22.30 11.59 -7.78
N TYR A 53 22.87 10.89 -8.75
CA TYR A 53 23.83 9.82 -8.52
C TYR A 53 25.09 10.11 -9.32
N ASN A 54 26.22 10.27 -8.62
CA ASN A 54 27.53 10.61 -9.22
C ASN A 54 27.50 11.84 -10.14
N GLY A 55 26.73 12.86 -9.78
CA GLY A 55 26.61 14.09 -10.58
C GLY A 55 25.64 13.99 -11.76
N HIS A 56 24.94 12.86 -11.91
CA HIS A 56 23.96 12.64 -12.97
C HIS A 56 22.54 12.72 -12.43
N ALA A 57 21.67 13.38 -13.19
CA ALA A 57 20.24 13.42 -12.93
C ALA A 57 19.58 12.12 -13.40
N TYR A 58 18.90 11.44 -12.47
CA TYR A 58 18.03 10.30 -12.74
C TYR A 58 16.58 10.76 -12.55
N VAL A 59 15.83 10.70 -13.65
CA VAL A 59 14.45 11.16 -13.74
C VAL A 59 13.56 9.96 -14.07
N PRO A 60 12.38 9.82 -13.43
CA PRO A 60 11.46 8.75 -13.76
C PRO A 60 11.05 8.77 -15.23
N ILE A 61 11.34 7.68 -15.94
CA ILE A 61 11.09 7.59 -17.38
C ILE A 61 9.60 7.74 -17.73
N ARG A 62 8.71 7.34 -16.83
CA ARG A 62 7.26 7.54 -16.96
C ARG A 62 6.87 9.01 -17.04
N PHE A 63 7.43 9.84 -16.14
CA PHE A 63 7.20 11.28 -16.18
C PHE A 63 7.67 11.91 -17.49
N ILE A 64 8.81 11.45 -18.03
CA ILE A 64 9.29 11.90 -19.35
C ILE A 64 8.29 11.48 -20.44
N ALA A 65 7.82 10.24 -20.42
CA ALA A 65 6.95 9.68 -21.45
C ALA A 65 5.59 10.37 -21.51
N GLU A 66 4.96 10.59 -20.36
CA GLU A 66 3.67 11.27 -20.21
C GLU A 66 3.70 12.70 -20.76
N ASN A 67 4.83 13.40 -20.60
CA ASN A 67 4.99 14.78 -21.06
C ASN A 67 5.56 14.90 -22.49
N SER A 68 5.96 13.79 -23.11
CA SER A 68 6.63 13.77 -24.43
C SER A 68 5.93 12.90 -25.46
N SER A 69 4.68 12.50 -25.20
CA SER A 69 3.89 11.60 -26.05
C SER A 69 4.67 10.34 -26.44
N MET A 70 5.33 9.68 -25.48
CA MET A 70 6.01 8.41 -25.70
C MET A 70 5.18 7.27 -25.11
N ASN A 71 5.29 6.09 -25.71
CA ASN A 71 4.80 4.86 -25.11
C ASN A 71 5.96 4.17 -24.37
N ILE A 72 5.72 3.76 -23.13
CA ILE A 72 6.71 3.03 -22.33
C ILE A 72 6.19 1.70 -21.82
N GLY A 73 7.08 0.72 -21.78
CA GLY A 73 6.81 -0.64 -21.38
C GLY A 73 7.93 -1.23 -20.53
N TYR A 74 7.60 -2.24 -19.73
CA TYR A 74 8.56 -3.06 -19.04
C TYR A 74 8.23 -4.54 -19.27
N ASP A 75 9.12 -5.21 -20.00
CA ASP A 75 9.13 -6.65 -20.13
C ASP A 75 9.83 -7.23 -18.91
N SER A 76 9.05 -7.76 -17.96
CA SER A 76 9.57 -8.32 -16.72
C SER A 76 10.29 -9.66 -16.91
N VAL A 77 9.96 -10.39 -17.98
CA VAL A 77 10.56 -11.70 -18.29
C VAL A 77 11.96 -11.52 -18.83
N GLU A 78 12.12 -10.61 -19.79
CA GLU A 78 13.43 -10.30 -20.39
C GLU A 78 14.17 -9.16 -19.68
N LYS A 79 13.54 -8.53 -18.68
CA LYS A 79 14.06 -7.37 -17.94
C LYS A 79 14.41 -6.19 -18.84
N ARG A 80 13.54 -5.88 -19.81
CA ARG A 80 13.75 -4.81 -20.79
C ARG A 80 12.81 -3.64 -20.54
N VAL A 81 13.33 -2.43 -20.61
CA VAL A 81 12.53 -1.22 -20.74
C VAL A 81 12.31 -0.97 -22.23
N ILE A 82 11.06 -0.88 -22.64
CA ILE A 82 10.65 -0.62 -24.02
C ILE A 82 10.22 0.84 -24.10
N ILE A 83 10.79 1.58 -25.05
CA ILE A 83 10.48 3.00 -25.25
C ILE A 83 10.18 3.17 -26.73
N ASN A 84 8.92 3.44 -27.04
CA ASN A 84 8.49 3.81 -28.38
C ASN A 84 8.19 5.30 -28.39
N TYR A 85 8.72 6.02 -29.37
CA TYR A 85 8.49 7.46 -29.53
C TYR A 85 8.23 7.78 -31.00
N GLY A 86 7.47 8.85 -31.22
CA GLY A 86 7.18 9.35 -32.55
C GLY A 86 8.41 9.96 -33.22
N VAL A 87 8.62 9.66 -34.50
CA VAL A 87 9.67 10.28 -35.33
C VAL A 87 8.99 11.06 -36.45
N ASN A 88 9.39 12.30 -36.70
CA ASN A 88 8.84 13.17 -37.75
C ASN A 88 7.30 13.36 -37.68
N GLY A 89 6.76 13.49 -36.47
CA GLY A 89 5.32 13.72 -36.26
C GLY A 89 4.44 12.49 -36.44
N GLN A 90 5.02 11.29 -36.61
CA GLN A 90 4.28 10.03 -36.50
C GLN A 90 3.98 9.70 -35.05
N GLU A 91 2.84 9.08 -34.77
CA GLU A 91 2.53 8.59 -33.42
C GLU A 91 3.50 7.45 -33.02
N PRO A 92 3.83 7.31 -31.73
CA PRO A 92 4.66 6.20 -31.27
C PRO A 92 3.98 4.86 -31.54
N ALA A 93 4.77 3.85 -31.90
CA ALA A 93 4.25 2.49 -32.02
C ALA A 93 3.60 2.04 -30.70
N PRO A 94 2.45 1.36 -30.75
CA PRO A 94 1.82 0.82 -29.55
C PRO A 94 2.74 -0.23 -28.91
N ILE A 95 2.73 -0.29 -27.59
CA ILE A 95 3.42 -1.34 -26.84
C ILE A 95 2.40 -2.48 -26.60
N PRO A 96 2.77 -3.74 -26.86
CA PRO A 96 1.92 -4.89 -26.53
C PRO A 96 1.47 -4.85 -25.07
N SER A 97 0.21 -5.19 -24.81
CA SER A 97 -0.42 -5.01 -23.49
C SER A 97 0.31 -5.74 -22.36
N GLU A 98 0.97 -6.86 -22.65
CA GLU A 98 1.78 -7.65 -21.74
C GLU A 98 3.06 -6.93 -21.26
N TYR A 99 3.51 -5.92 -22.00
CA TYR A 99 4.69 -5.12 -21.67
C TYR A 99 4.34 -3.72 -21.22
N LEU A 100 3.08 -3.29 -21.25
CA LEU A 100 2.71 -1.98 -20.74
C LEU A 100 3.12 -1.90 -19.26
N VAL A 101 3.76 -0.78 -18.88
CA VAL A 101 3.94 -0.48 -17.47
C VAL A 101 2.57 -0.12 -16.93
N ASN A 102 1.77 -1.15 -16.65
CA ASN A 102 0.41 -1.00 -16.18
C ASN A 102 0.42 -0.06 -14.96
N ASP A 103 -0.47 0.94 -14.95
CA ASP A 103 -1.04 1.40 -13.68
C ASP A 103 -1.43 0.15 -12.92
N VAL A 104 -0.91 -0.01 -11.70
CA VAL A 104 -1.16 -1.11 -10.75
C VAL A 104 -2.47 -1.79 -11.15
N THR A 105 -2.43 -2.88 -11.93
CA THR A 105 -3.70 -3.40 -12.47
C THR A 105 -4.63 -3.64 -11.28
N SER A 106 -5.94 -3.54 -11.43
CA SER A 106 -6.86 -3.74 -10.29
C SER A 106 -6.66 -5.09 -9.57
N ALA A 107 -5.98 -6.05 -10.23
CA ALA A 107 -5.48 -7.30 -9.67
C ALA A 107 -4.36 -7.15 -8.61
N ALA A 108 -3.67 -6.02 -8.55
CA ALA A 108 -2.64 -5.68 -7.56
C ALA A 108 -3.19 -4.89 -6.36
N LEU A 109 -4.48 -4.52 -6.36
CA LEU A 109 -5.19 -4.03 -5.18
C LEU A 109 -5.94 -5.21 -4.53
N PRO A 110 -5.41 -5.80 -3.44
CA PRO A 110 -5.91 -7.07 -2.93
C PRO A 110 -7.26 -6.99 -2.20
N TYR A 111 -7.71 -5.79 -1.81
CA TYR A 111 -8.81 -5.62 -0.88
C TYR A 111 -10.05 -4.98 -1.54
N ILE A 112 -11.22 -5.18 -0.95
CA ILE A 112 -12.51 -4.63 -1.42
C ILE A 112 -13.22 -3.84 -0.32
N THR A 113 -13.85 -2.74 -0.70
CA THR A 113 -14.66 -1.94 0.22
C THR A 113 -16.07 -2.49 0.36
N ASN A 114 -16.83 -1.94 1.29
CA ASN A 114 -18.27 -2.21 1.44
C ASN A 114 -19.12 -1.85 0.20
N ASN A 115 -18.58 -1.04 -0.73
CA ASN A 115 -19.24 -0.70 -2.00
C ASN A 115 -18.51 -1.32 -3.22
N HIS A 116 -17.78 -2.41 -3.01
CA HIS A 116 -17.10 -3.19 -4.07
C HIS A 116 -16.00 -2.46 -4.85
N MET A 117 -15.53 -1.30 -4.39
CA MET A 117 -14.32 -0.66 -4.93
C MET A 117 -13.06 -1.41 -4.47
N ALA A 118 -12.04 -1.49 -5.31
CA ALA A 118 -10.78 -2.14 -4.97
C ALA A 118 -9.81 -1.14 -4.31
N TYR A 119 -9.11 -1.58 -3.26
CA TYR A 119 -8.09 -0.77 -2.59
C TYR A 119 -6.91 -1.63 -2.11
N GLY A 120 -5.78 -0.99 -1.81
CA GLY A 120 -4.53 -1.71 -1.54
C GLY A 120 -3.34 -0.80 -1.32
N ASN A 121 -2.15 -1.40 -1.34
CA ASN A 121 -0.86 -0.70 -1.20
C ASN A 121 -0.81 0.23 0.01
N ILE A 122 -1.33 -0.26 1.14
CA ILE A 122 -1.41 0.49 2.39
C ILE A 122 -0.01 0.60 2.99
N LYS A 123 0.45 1.83 3.20
CA LYS A 123 1.72 2.14 3.86
C LYS A 123 1.43 3.01 5.08
N VAL A 124 2.04 2.69 6.21
CA VAL A 124 1.94 3.48 7.44
C VAL A 124 3.34 3.76 7.94
N THR A 125 3.64 5.03 8.19
CA THR A 125 4.95 5.50 8.66
C THR A 125 4.78 6.36 9.90
N LYS A 126 5.76 6.35 10.80
CA LYS A 126 5.71 7.13 12.03
C LYS A 126 6.09 8.59 11.76
N GLU A 127 5.28 9.52 12.25
CA GLU A 127 5.53 10.97 12.21
C GLU A 127 5.36 11.57 13.61
N GLY A 128 6.44 11.58 14.38
CA GLY A 128 6.44 12.04 15.77
C GLY A 128 5.60 11.12 16.67
N ILE A 129 4.56 11.69 17.30
CA ILE A 129 3.59 10.94 18.12
C ILE A 129 2.46 10.31 17.30
N ASN A 130 2.35 10.70 16.04
CA ASN A 130 1.31 10.26 15.11
C ASN A 130 1.90 9.34 14.04
N SER A 131 1.06 8.88 13.13
CA SER A 131 1.48 8.16 11.93
C SER A 131 0.95 8.87 10.68
N ARG A 132 1.64 8.71 9.55
CA ARG A 132 1.12 9.02 8.21
C ARG A 132 0.72 7.72 7.53
N GLY A 133 -0.54 7.64 7.12
CA GLY A 133 -1.04 6.53 6.33
C GLY A 133 -1.24 6.94 4.88
N SER A 134 -0.93 6.03 3.96
CA SER A 134 -1.29 6.15 2.55
C SER A 134 -1.84 4.84 2.02
N PHE A 135 -2.74 4.91 1.04
CA PHE A 135 -3.27 3.75 0.33
C PHE A 135 -3.69 4.14 -1.08
N GLN A 136 -3.87 3.13 -1.93
CA GLN A 136 -4.38 3.30 -3.29
C GLN A 136 -5.80 2.76 -3.40
N ILE A 137 -6.63 3.46 -4.17
CA ILE A 137 -8.00 3.05 -4.50
C ILE A 137 -8.20 3.12 -6.00
N LYS A 138 -8.88 2.11 -6.55
CA LYS A 138 -9.42 2.16 -7.90
C LYS A 138 -10.84 2.74 -7.86
N ASN A 139 -11.03 3.83 -8.60
CA ASN A 139 -12.29 4.50 -8.76
C ASN A 139 -12.69 4.50 -10.24
N ASP A 140 -13.86 3.96 -10.56
CA ASP A 140 -14.37 3.88 -11.94
C ASP A 140 -15.37 5.02 -12.26
N ILE A 141 -15.57 5.94 -11.31
CA ILE A 141 -16.57 7.03 -11.41
C ILE A 141 -15.85 8.39 -11.54
N PRO A 142 -16.10 9.18 -12.59
CA PRO A 142 -15.49 10.51 -12.71
C PRO A 142 -15.89 11.44 -11.56
N GLN A 143 -14.92 12.18 -11.02
CA GLN A 143 -15.16 13.20 -9.98
C GLN A 143 -15.95 12.65 -8.78
N ASN A 144 -15.58 11.46 -8.34
CA ASN A 144 -16.29 10.73 -7.29
C ASN A 144 -15.95 11.29 -5.91
N ASP A 145 -16.87 12.06 -5.34
CA ASP A 145 -16.76 12.57 -3.97
C ASP A 145 -17.01 11.45 -2.95
N LEU A 146 -15.92 10.92 -2.40
CA LEU A 146 -15.91 9.82 -1.45
C LEU A 146 -15.73 10.32 -0.02
N GLY A 147 -16.57 9.81 0.88
CA GLY A 147 -16.46 9.99 2.33
C GLY A 147 -16.42 8.64 3.02
N GLY A 148 -15.38 8.39 3.84
CA GLY A 148 -15.18 7.08 4.43
C GLY A 148 -14.11 7.04 5.52
N THR A 149 -13.74 5.84 5.91
CA THR A 149 -12.67 5.61 6.91
C THR A 149 -11.95 4.32 6.59
N LEU A 150 -10.62 4.42 6.46
CA LEU A 150 -9.73 3.27 6.53
C LEU A 150 -9.42 3.00 8.01
N ARG A 151 -9.68 1.79 8.49
CA ARG A 151 -9.40 1.34 9.85
C ARG A 151 -8.25 0.34 9.82
N LEU A 152 -7.34 0.46 10.77
CA LEU A 152 -6.15 -0.36 10.91
C LEU A 152 -6.22 -1.16 12.21
N PHE A 153 -5.91 -2.44 12.13
CA PHE A 153 -5.97 -3.35 13.28
C PHE A 153 -4.65 -4.07 13.50
N ASP A 154 -4.35 -4.37 14.76
CA ASP A 154 -3.22 -5.23 15.13
C ASP A 154 -3.52 -6.72 14.84
N GLU A 155 -2.59 -7.60 15.20
CA GLU A 155 -2.72 -9.06 15.02
C GLU A 155 -3.87 -9.70 15.81
N LYS A 156 -4.37 -9.02 16.86
CA LYS A 156 -5.49 -9.44 17.69
C LYS A 156 -6.81 -8.76 17.29
N ALA A 157 -6.85 -8.15 16.10
CA ALA A 157 -7.99 -7.38 15.61
C ALA A 157 -8.42 -6.24 16.55
N ASN A 158 -7.52 -5.67 17.36
CA ASN A 158 -7.78 -4.41 18.05
C ASN A 158 -7.60 -3.27 17.07
N LEU A 159 -8.50 -2.29 17.11
CA LEU A 159 -8.35 -1.06 16.34
C LEU A 159 -7.17 -0.23 16.91
N ILE A 160 -6.19 0.07 16.07
CA ILE A 160 -4.99 0.83 16.46
C ILE A 160 -4.80 2.13 15.66
N GLY A 161 -5.61 2.35 14.63
CA GLY A 161 -5.54 3.56 13.82
C GLY A 161 -6.74 3.73 12.91
N GLN A 162 -7.06 4.99 12.61
CA GLN A 162 -8.10 5.34 11.65
C GLN A 162 -7.62 6.49 10.77
N LEU A 163 -7.97 6.41 9.49
CA LEU A 163 -7.64 7.39 8.48
C LEU A 163 -8.94 7.82 7.80
N PRO A 164 -9.48 9.01 8.14
CA PRO A 164 -10.70 9.52 7.54
C PRO A 164 -10.45 9.93 6.09
N ILE A 165 -11.45 9.72 5.25
CA ILE A 165 -11.43 10.05 3.83
C ILE A 165 -12.56 11.03 3.58
N ASN A 166 -12.23 12.17 2.98
CA ASN A 166 -13.18 13.14 2.43
C ASN A 166 -12.49 13.77 1.22
N HIS A 167 -12.64 13.15 0.05
CA HIS A 167 -11.87 13.50 -1.13
C HIS A 167 -12.62 13.17 -2.41
N THR A 168 -12.42 13.99 -3.43
CA THR A 168 -12.93 13.78 -4.79
C THR A 168 -11.88 13.05 -5.60
N PHE A 169 -12.18 11.81 -6.00
CA PHE A 169 -11.29 10.99 -6.80
C PHE A 169 -11.61 11.09 -8.29
N ASP A 170 -10.58 11.17 -9.12
CA ASP A 170 -10.71 10.98 -10.56
C ASP A 170 -10.86 9.50 -10.92
N THR A 171 -11.24 9.22 -12.17
CA THR A 171 -11.24 7.85 -12.69
C THR A 171 -9.83 7.28 -12.72
N GLY A 172 -9.68 6.01 -12.39
CA GLY A 172 -8.40 5.29 -12.40
C GLY A 172 -7.97 4.91 -10.99
N ILE A 173 -6.66 4.83 -10.79
CA ILE A 173 -6.08 4.55 -9.48
C ILE A 173 -5.47 5.81 -8.91
N SER A 174 -5.84 6.13 -7.68
CA SER A 174 -5.34 7.30 -6.99
C SER A 174 -4.76 6.91 -5.63
N THR A 175 -3.71 7.61 -5.23
CA THR A 175 -3.15 7.52 -3.88
C THR A 175 -3.86 8.54 -2.99
N TYR A 176 -4.25 8.13 -1.80
CA TYR A 176 -4.74 9.01 -0.76
C TYR A 176 -3.87 8.90 0.48
N GLU A 177 -3.55 10.04 1.07
CA GLU A 177 -2.74 10.12 2.28
C GLU A 177 -3.39 11.02 3.33
N ASN A 178 -3.25 10.66 4.61
CA ASN A 178 -3.67 11.51 5.72
C ASN A 178 -2.93 11.12 7.01
N THR A 179 -3.07 11.97 8.03
CA THR A 179 -2.53 11.71 9.37
C THR A 179 -3.45 10.75 10.13
N ILE A 180 -2.83 9.82 10.87
CA ILE A 180 -3.45 8.90 11.81
C ILE A 180 -3.01 9.30 13.20
N GLU A 181 -3.96 9.44 14.12
CA GLU A 181 -3.67 9.69 15.53
C GLU A 181 -2.96 8.47 16.16
N GLY A 182 -1.82 8.70 16.82
CA GLY A 182 -1.05 7.64 17.47
C GLY A 182 -0.15 6.83 16.53
N ASP A 183 0.43 5.76 17.07
CA ASP A 183 1.34 4.85 16.34
C ASP A 183 0.57 3.65 15.79
N ALA A 184 0.30 3.68 14.48
CA ALA A 184 -0.38 2.60 13.77
C ALA A 184 0.58 1.79 12.86
N THR A 185 1.90 1.96 13.01
CA THR A 185 2.89 1.31 12.13
C THR A 185 2.90 -0.21 12.24
N ASN A 186 2.43 -0.76 13.36
CA ASN A 186 2.37 -2.20 13.64
C ASN A 186 1.08 -2.88 13.17
N PHE A 187 0.30 -2.24 12.30
CA PHE A 187 -0.95 -2.84 11.79
C PHE A 187 -0.69 -4.16 11.04
N LYS A 188 -1.68 -5.05 11.10
CA LYS A 188 -1.72 -6.34 10.39
C LYS A 188 -2.91 -6.44 9.45
N TYR A 189 -4.03 -5.84 9.81
CA TYR A 189 -5.26 -5.89 9.02
C TYR A 189 -5.76 -4.48 8.76
N ALA A 190 -6.51 -4.34 7.66
CA ALA A 190 -7.12 -3.08 7.29
C ALA A 190 -8.51 -3.29 6.72
N THR A 191 -9.42 -2.36 7.01
CA THR A 191 -10.76 -2.32 6.44
C THR A 191 -11.09 -0.92 5.95
N LEU A 192 -11.67 -0.80 4.76
CA LEU A 192 -12.12 0.47 4.20
C LEU A 192 -13.63 0.48 4.04
N THR A 193 -14.28 1.45 4.67
CA THR A 193 -15.73 1.64 4.62
C THR A 193 -16.07 3.04 4.12
N PHE A 194 -16.98 3.13 3.15
CA PHE A 194 -17.54 4.38 2.66
C PHE A 194 -18.94 4.62 3.25
N GLY A 195 -19.15 5.86 3.70
CA GLY A 195 -20.45 6.42 4.10
C GLY A 195 -20.96 7.48 3.12
N LYS A 196 -20.16 7.88 2.13
CA LYS A 196 -20.55 8.79 1.03
C LYS A 196 -19.86 8.34 -0.27
N VAL A 197 -20.63 8.24 -1.35
CA VAL A 197 -20.18 7.88 -2.71
C VAL A 197 -20.93 8.77 -3.70
N GLU A 198 -20.25 9.30 -4.71
CA GLU A 198 -20.82 10.28 -5.67
C GLU A 198 -21.41 11.52 -4.96
N GLY A 199 -20.85 11.90 -3.81
CA GLY A 199 -21.37 13.01 -2.99
C GLY A 199 -22.68 12.69 -2.25
N ALA A 200 -23.33 11.57 -2.55
CA ALA A 200 -24.51 11.09 -1.84
C ALA A 200 -24.11 10.27 -0.61
N LEU A 201 -24.84 10.44 0.50
CA LEU A 201 -24.66 9.56 1.65
C LEU A 201 -25.00 8.13 1.22
N TYR A 202 -24.01 7.25 1.34
CA TYR A 202 -24.25 5.83 1.27
C TYR A 202 -25.02 5.49 2.54
N HIS A 203 -26.31 5.24 2.39
CA HIS A 203 -27.15 4.73 3.46
C HIS A 203 -27.02 3.20 3.42
N PRO A 204 -26.09 2.58 4.18
CA PRO A 204 -26.23 1.17 4.43
C PRO A 204 -27.62 0.97 5.04
N LEU A 205 -28.30 -0.12 4.68
CA LEU A 205 -29.53 -0.52 5.35
C LEU A 205 -29.29 -0.34 6.86
N LEU A 206 -30.17 0.42 7.53
CA LEU A 206 -30.08 0.69 8.97
C LEU A 206 -30.35 -0.62 9.72
N ILE A 207 -29.37 -1.52 9.70
CA ILE A 207 -29.41 -2.78 10.41
C ILE A 207 -28.87 -2.55 11.82
N SER A 208 -29.61 -3.08 12.80
CA SER A 208 -29.24 -2.97 14.21
C SER A 208 -27.87 -3.61 14.46
N ARG A 209 -27.22 -3.24 15.56
CA ARG A 209 -25.98 -3.91 15.99
C ARG A 209 -26.17 -5.42 16.15
N GLU A 210 -27.32 -5.83 16.66
CA GLU A 210 -27.69 -7.24 16.81
C GLU A 210 -27.76 -7.94 15.45
N GLN A 211 -28.42 -7.33 14.45
CA GLN A 211 -28.46 -7.91 13.11
C GLN A 211 -27.05 -8.02 12.50
N LYS A 212 -26.22 -6.98 12.64
CA LYS A 212 -24.81 -7.03 12.18
C LYS A 212 -24.02 -8.15 12.83
N GLU A 213 -24.25 -8.39 14.12
CA GLU A 213 -23.61 -9.48 14.83
C GLU A 213 -24.09 -10.84 14.33
N GLN A 214 -25.40 -11.01 14.08
CA GLN A 214 -25.95 -12.24 13.51
C GLN A 214 -25.40 -12.51 12.10
N ASP A 215 -25.35 -11.50 11.24
CA ASP A 215 -24.77 -11.61 9.89
C ASP A 215 -23.28 -11.99 9.96
N SER A 216 -22.55 -11.43 10.94
CA SER A 216 -21.15 -11.75 11.19
C SER A 216 -20.97 -13.20 11.67
N ILE A 217 -21.86 -13.68 12.54
CA ILE A 217 -21.87 -15.08 12.98
C ILE A 217 -22.10 -16.02 11.79
N ILE A 218 -23.09 -15.72 10.95
CA ILE A 218 -23.39 -16.53 9.75
C ILE A 218 -22.17 -16.57 8.82
N HIS A 219 -21.55 -15.42 8.55
CA HIS A 219 -20.35 -15.34 7.72
C HIS A 219 -19.19 -16.15 8.32
N LEU A 220 -18.89 -16.01 9.61
CA LEU A 220 -17.80 -16.73 10.26
C LEU A 220 -18.04 -18.25 10.33
N LYS A 221 -19.30 -18.69 10.51
CA LYS A 221 -19.67 -20.11 10.40
C LYS A 221 -19.40 -20.66 9.00
N SER A 222 -19.68 -19.88 7.95
CA SER A 222 -19.35 -20.26 6.57
C SER A 222 -17.83 -20.43 6.33
N LYS A 223 -17.01 -19.81 7.20
CA LYS A 223 -15.54 -19.94 7.24
C LYS A 223 -15.04 -21.05 8.17
N MET A 224 -15.91 -21.98 8.56
CA MET A 224 -15.61 -23.12 9.45
C MET A 224 -15.22 -22.73 10.88
N ILE A 225 -15.63 -21.56 11.37
CA ILE A 225 -15.45 -21.17 12.77
C ILE A 225 -16.55 -21.81 13.63
N THR A 226 -16.15 -22.46 14.71
CA THR A 226 -17.05 -23.21 15.61
C THR A 226 -17.79 -22.29 16.59
N GLU A 227 -18.90 -22.78 17.18
CA GLU A 227 -19.66 -22.03 18.20
C GLU A 227 -18.81 -21.68 19.43
N ASP A 228 -17.95 -22.60 19.87
CA ASP A 228 -17.02 -22.35 20.99
C ASP A 228 -16.08 -21.19 20.67
N GLN A 229 -15.48 -21.20 19.48
CA GLN A 229 -14.61 -20.09 19.03
C GLN A 229 -15.38 -18.77 18.89
N LEU A 230 -16.59 -18.79 18.32
CA LEU A 230 -17.45 -17.61 18.20
C LEU A 230 -17.79 -17.00 19.56
N SER A 231 -18.09 -17.83 20.57
CA SER A 231 -18.37 -17.35 21.92
C SER A 231 -17.17 -16.62 22.53
N LYS A 232 -15.95 -17.13 22.30
CA LYS A 232 -14.69 -16.56 22.80
C LYS A 232 -14.27 -15.27 22.08
N LEU A 233 -14.75 -15.03 20.86
CA LEU A 233 -14.51 -13.76 20.16
C LEU A 233 -15.24 -12.56 20.79
N GLY A 234 -16.28 -12.79 21.59
CA GLY A 234 -16.96 -11.70 22.32
C GLY A 234 -17.51 -10.62 21.39
N ASP A 235 -17.10 -9.38 21.60
CA ASP A 235 -17.49 -8.21 20.81
C ASP A 235 -16.73 -8.07 19.48
N LYS A 236 -15.64 -8.82 19.28
CA LYS A 236 -14.80 -8.77 18.07
C LYS A 236 -15.40 -9.48 16.85
N LYS A 237 -16.53 -10.17 16.99
CA LYS A 237 -17.15 -10.95 15.89
C LYS A 237 -17.37 -10.09 14.63
N ILE A 238 -17.82 -8.85 14.81
CA ILE A 238 -18.08 -7.93 13.70
C ILE A 238 -16.77 -7.53 13.01
N ASP A 239 -15.74 -7.16 13.77
CA ASP A 239 -14.45 -6.75 13.20
C ASP A 239 -13.73 -7.89 12.49
N VAL A 240 -13.74 -9.10 13.08
CA VAL A 240 -13.17 -10.30 12.45
C VAL A 240 -13.91 -10.63 11.15
N SER A 241 -15.24 -10.55 11.16
CA SER A 241 -16.06 -10.74 9.95
C SER A 241 -15.73 -9.73 8.86
N ASN A 242 -15.60 -8.45 9.22
CA ASN A 242 -15.24 -7.38 8.29
C ASN A 242 -13.83 -7.56 7.71
N ILE A 243 -12.84 -7.87 8.57
CA ILE A 243 -11.47 -8.17 8.15
C ILE A 243 -11.47 -9.36 7.17
N ALA A 244 -12.15 -10.45 7.52
CA ALA A 244 -12.25 -11.63 6.68
C ALA A 244 -12.87 -11.34 5.31
N SER A 245 -13.93 -10.52 5.27
CA SER A 245 -14.63 -10.16 4.05
C SER A 245 -13.81 -9.21 3.17
N TYR A 246 -13.40 -8.07 3.73
CA TYR A 246 -12.80 -6.98 2.96
C TYR A 246 -11.37 -7.28 2.52
N MET A 247 -10.61 -8.05 3.31
CA MET A 247 -9.29 -8.54 2.91
C MET A 247 -9.33 -9.86 2.13
N LYS A 248 -10.54 -10.40 1.86
CA LYS A 248 -10.75 -11.67 1.14
C LYS A 248 -9.95 -12.83 1.75
N LEU A 249 -9.95 -12.95 3.08
CA LEU A 249 -9.21 -14.00 3.76
C LEU A 249 -9.77 -15.39 3.41
N SER A 250 -8.86 -16.32 3.13
CA SER A 250 -9.17 -17.75 2.98
C SER A 250 -9.61 -18.35 4.32
N ASN A 251 -10.27 -19.50 4.29
CA ASN A 251 -10.76 -20.16 5.51
C ASN A 251 -9.63 -20.44 6.52
N SER A 252 -8.44 -20.85 6.04
CA SER A 252 -7.28 -21.09 6.90
C SER A 252 -6.76 -19.80 7.54
N GLN A 253 -6.74 -18.69 6.80
CA GLN A 253 -6.34 -17.38 7.34
C GLN A 253 -7.35 -16.85 8.36
N VAL A 254 -8.66 -17.02 8.14
CA VAL A 254 -9.70 -16.66 9.11
C VAL A 254 -9.54 -17.49 10.38
N LEU A 255 -9.32 -18.81 10.26
CA LEU A 255 -9.09 -19.68 11.40
C LEU A 255 -7.84 -19.28 12.19
N GLN A 256 -6.75 -18.95 11.50
CA GLN A 256 -5.53 -18.46 12.14
C GLN A 256 -5.78 -17.17 12.92
N LEU A 257 -6.45 -16.18 12.32
CA LEU A 257 -6.82 -14.93 12.99
C LEU A 257 -7.65 -15.19 14.25
N VAL A 258 -8.69 -16.02 14.15
CA VAL A 258 -9.55 -16.37 15.29
C VAL A 258 -8.75 -17.03 16.40
N ASN A 259 -7.88 -17.98 16.08
CA ASN A 259 -7.03 -18.64 17.08
C ASN A 259 -6.03 -17.67 17.74
N THR A 260 -5.46 -16.74 16.99
CA THR A 260 -4.60 -15.67 17.54
C THR A 260 -5.36 -14.80 18.54
N ILE A 261 -6.60 -14.43 18.23
CA ILE A 261 -7.44 -13.61 19.12
C ILE A 261 -7.79 -14.36 20.41
N ILE A 262 -8.14 -15.64 20.31
CA ILE A 262 -8.60 -16.45 21.46
C ILE A 262 -7.44 -16.86 22.38
N SER A 263 -6.23 -17.01 21.84
CA SER A 263 -5.07 -17.50 22.61
C SER A 263 -4.32 -16.43 23.40
N GLY A 264 -4.60 -15.15 23.15
CA GLY A 264 -3.86 -14.02 23.73
C GLY A 264 -4.71 -13.08 24.56
#